data_AF-K1ZHM3-F1
#
_entry.id   AF-K1ZHM3-F1
#
_cell.length_a   1.000
_cell.length_b   1.000
_cell.length_c   1.000
_cell.angle_alpha   90.00
_cell.angle_beta   90.00
_cell.angle_gamma   90.00
#
_symmetry.space_group_name_H-M   'P 1'
#
loop_
_entity.id
_entity.type
_entity.pdbx_description
1 polymer ?
#
loop_
_entity_poly.entity_id
_entity_poly.type
_entity_poly.pdbx_seq_one_letter_code
_entity_poly.pdbx_strand_id
1 'polypeptide(L)'
;MSERCNAAKKLFGLLQALSQEYNALHQASPEITLITHSHGGNVVLHMADHSIDPAPSIKRVILLACPVQERTQSYTQSPLFEKMYSLHSHHDQFQIMDQGSLQIPRTIIDTWKKNKKINISELIEALKTVSWKFGSGRHFGTQRNLIQATLDWAIPPLHKPEEVDRGLFIELALYKATHPFSYHKRGLLHTEFTTPSFFEQIPSIIQSLDEKWAITGRISHCITLSIAGS
;
A
#
# COMPACT_ATOMS: atom_id res chain seq x y z
N MET A 1 18.71 7.15 13.33
CA MET A 1 17.64 7.57 12.39
C MET A 1 17.49 6.47 11.34
N SER A 2 16.31 5.88 11.16
CA SER A 2 16.09 4.76 10.22
C SER A 2 16.25 5.21 8.76
N GLU A 3 16.67 4.34 7.85
CA GLU A 3 16.77 4.62 6.40
C GLU A 3 15.49 5.24 5.81
N ARG A 4 14.31 4.75 6.24
CA ARG A 4 13.00 5.29 5.84
C ARG A 4 12.81 6.78 6.20
N CYS A 5 13.35 7.20 7.34
CA CYS A 5 13.27 8.60 7.81
C CYS A 5 14.22 9.50 7.00
N ASN A 6 15.43 9.02 6.69
CA ASN A 6 16.33 9.74 5.79
C ASN A 6 15.75 9.88 4.38
N ALA A 7 15.13 8.81 3.86
CA ALA A 7 14.42 8.85 2.58
C ALA A 7 13.25 9.85 2.60
N ALA A 8 12.50 9.89 3.70
CA ALA A 8 11.38 10.82 3.89
C ALA A 8 11.86 12.28 3.89
N LYS A 9 12.92 12.59 4.64
CA LYS A 9 13.55 13.92 4.65
C LYS A 9 13.99 14.35 3.25
N LYS A 10 14.63 13.44 2.51
CA LYS A 10 15.07 13.71 1.13
C LYS A 10 13.87 13.95 0.20
N LEU A 11 12.86 13.10 0.26
CA LEU A 11 11.64 13.23 -0.56
C LEU A 11 10.92 14.56 -0.28
N PHE A 12 10.78 14.92 1.01
CA PHE A 12 10.16 16.18 1.40
C PHE A 12 10.91 17.39 0.83
N GLY A 13 12.24 17.43 0.97
CA GLY A 13 13.06 18.52 0.42
C GLY A 13 12.95 18.64 -1.11
N LEU A 14 12.93 17.50 -1.82
CA LEU A 14 12.75 17.49 -3.28
C LEU A 14 11.36 17.99 -3.69
N LEU A 15 10.30 17.58 -3.00
CA LEU A 15 8.93 18.05 -3.27
C LEU A 15 8.77 19.54 -3.00
N GLN A 16 9.40 20.04 -1.93
CA GLN A 16 9.39 21.47 -1.61
C GLN A 16 10.09 22.27 -2.72
N ALA A 17 11.29 21.85 -3.15
CA ALA A 17 12.02 22.50 -4.23
C ALA A 17 11.20 22.49 -5.55
N LEU A 18 10.63 21.34 -5.91
CA LEU A 18 9.79 21.21 -7.11
C LEU A 18 8.55 22.10 -7.04
N SER A 19 7.91 22.20 -5.87
CA SER A 19 6.73 23.05 -5.67
C SER A 19 7.07 24.54 -5.85
N GLN A 20 8.23 24.96 -5.35
CA GLN A 20 8.72 26.33 -5.51
C GLN A 20 9.02 26.65 -6.97
N GLU A 21 9.68 25.74 -7.68
CA GLU A 21 9.96 25.87 -9.12
C GLU A 21 8.66 25.99 -9.93
N TYR A 22 7.70 25.10 -9.67
CA TYR A 22 6.39 25.13 -10.33
C TYR A 22 5.66 26.46 -10.06
N ASN A 23 5.66 26.93 -8.81
CA ASN A 23 5.03 28.21 -8.46
C ASN A 23 5.71 29.40 -9.12
N ALA A 24 7.04 29.41 -9.24
CA ALA A 24 7.76 30.46 -9.94
C ALA A 24 7.39 30.52 -11.44
N LEU A 25 7.23 29.35 -12.07
CA LEU A 25 6.93 29.24 -13.50
C LEU A 25 5.45 29.54 -13.82
N HIS A 26 4.52 29.06 -12.99
CA HIS A 26 3.09 29.10 -13.27
C HIS A 26 2.31 30.11 -12.42
N GLN A 27 2.95 30.77 -11.45
CA GLN A 27 2.30 31.68 -10.49
C GLN A 27 1.14 31.02 -9.74
N ALA A 28 1.23 29.70 -9.53
CA ALA A 28 0.24 28.88 -8.86
C ALA A 28 0.92 27.76 -8.07
N SER A 29 0.40 27.46 -6.89
CA SER A 29 0.87 26.32 -6.09
C SER A 29 0.32 25.00 -6.66
N PRO A 30 1.16 23.96 -6.82
CA PRO A 30 0.69 22.69 -7.36
C PRO A 30 -0.16 21.92 -6.34
N GLU A 31 -1.22 21.26 -6.80
CA GLU A 31 -1.95 20.27 -6.00
C GLU A 31 -1.27 18.90 -6.11
N ILE A 32 -0.53 18.48 -5.09
CA ILE A 32 0.26 17.25 -5.16
C ILE A 32 -0.59 16.05 -4.74
N THR A 33 -0.61 15.01 -5.58
CA THR A 33 -1.09 13.68 -5.22
C THR A 33 0.09 12.72 -5.15
N LEU A 34 0.33 12.13 -3.98
CA LEU A 34 1.34 11.09 -3.79
C LEU A 34 0.68 9.72 -3.90
N ILE A 35 1.22 8.86 -4.75
CA ILE A 35 0.84 7.45 -4.83
C ILE A 35 2.04 6.62 -4.40
N THR A 36 1.83 5.68 -3.51
CA THR A 36 2.91 4.90 -2.95
C THR A 36 2.47 3.48 -2.67
N HIS A 37 3.41 2.55 -2.75
CA HIS A 37 3.16 1.12 -2.60
C HIS A 37 4.02 0.54 -1.50
N SER A 38 3.47 -0.42 -0.75
CA SER A 38 4.22 -1.21 0.23
C SER A 38 4.96 -0.31 1.25
N HIS A 39 6.24 -0.56 1.50
CA HIS A 39 7.05 0.25 2.43
C HIS A 39 7.22 1.72 2.03
N GLY A 40 6.98 2.07 0.76
CA GLY A 40 7.01 3.45 0.30
C GLY A 40 6.02 4.32 1.09
N GLY A 41 4.89 3.75 1.52
CA GLY A 41 3.91 4.49 2.31
C GLY A 41 4.45 4.92 3.67
N ASN A 42 5.31 4.12 4.29
CA ASN A 42 5.98 4.53 5.54
C ASN A 42 7.01 5.65 5.30
N VAL A 43 7.64 5.71 4.12
CA VAL A 43 8.49 6.86 3.75
C VAL A 43 7.66 8.12 3.63
N VAL A 44 6.51 8.07 2.97
CA VAL A 44 5.60 9.22 2.85
C VAL A 44 5.09 9.65 4.22
N LEU A 45 4.63 8.73 5.06
CA LEU A 45 4.14 9.05 6.41
C LEU A 45 5.22 9.74 7.26
N HIS A 46 6.49 9.31 7.16
CA HIS A 46 7.60 9.96 7.86
C HIS A 46 7.91 11.38 7.38
N MET A 47 7.38 11.84 6.25
CA MET A 47 7.51 13.25 5.87
C MET A 47 6.85 14.19 6.88
N ALA A 48 5.85 13.70 7.64
CA ALA A 48 5.22 14.45 8.71
C ALA A 48 6.21 14.87 9.83
N ASP A 49 7.28 14.10 10.08
CA ASP A 49 8.33 14.47 11.04
C ASP A 49 9.21 15.63 10.55
N HIS A 50 9.08 16.01 9.28
CA HIS A 50 9.94 16.96 8.60
C HIS A 50 9.17 18.14 8.00
N SER A 51 7.87 18.25 8.27
CA SER A 51 7.06 19.36 7.80
C SER A 51 7.56 20.66 8.43
N ILE A 52 8.17 21.50 7.60
CA ILE A 52 8.55 22.89 7.93
C ILE A 52 7.72 23.84 7.09
N ASP A 53 7.40 25.01 7.64
CA ASP A 53 6.64 26.07 6.95
C ASP A 53 7.61 26.90 6.06
N PRO A 54 7.31 27.14 4.76
CA PRO A 54 6.16 26.67 4.00
C PRO A 54 6.29 25.22 3.53
N ALA A 55 5.31 24.40 3.90
CA ALA A 55 5.22 23.01 3.47
C ALA A 55 4.56 22.92 2.08
N PRO A 56 4.96 21.95 1.22
CA PRO A 56 4.25 21.68 -0.01
C PRO A 56 2.81 21.22 0.30
N SER A 57 1.83 21.68 -0.48
CA SER A 57 0.43 21.28 -0.32
C SER A 57 0.20 19.88 -0.90
N ILE A 58 0.11 18.88 -0.02
CA ILE A 58 -0.19 17.49 -0.41
C ILE A 58 -1.68 17.26 -0.27
N LYS A 59 -2.37 17.42 -1.41
CA LYS A 59 -3.82 17.29 -1.52
C LYS A 59 -4.30 15.88 -1.22
N ARG A 60 -3.58 14.87 -1.73
CA ARG A 60 -3.95 13.46 -1.59
C ARG A 60 -2.73 12.57 -1.38
N VAL A 61 -2.87 11.57 -0.51
CA VAL A 61 -1.95 10.44 -0.41
C VAL A 61 -2.73 9.15 -0.64
N ILE A 62 -2.29 8.34 -1.59
CA ILE A 62 -2.88 7.03 -1.93
C ILE A 62 -1.87 5.95 -1.54
N LEU A 63 -2.14 5.27 -0.42
CA LEU A 63 -1.35 4.17 0.11
C LEU A 63 -1.87 2.86 -0.46
N LEU A 64 -1.12 2.25 -1.36
CA LEU A 64 -1.43 0.98 -1.99
C LEU A 64 -0.69 -0.15 -1.27
N ALA A 65 -1.42 -1.13 -0.74
CA ALA A 65 -0.81 -2.27 -0.05
C ALA A 65 0.23 -1.87 1.01
N CYS A 66 0.06 -0.71 1.66
CA CYS A 66 1.02 -0.23 2.66
C CYS A 66 0.80 -0.96 3.99
N PRO A 67 1.84 -1.53 4.60
CA PRO A 67 1.74 -2.06 5.95
C PRO A 67 1.58 -0.89 6.94
N VAL A 68 0.59 -0.98 7.83
CA VAL A 68 0.43 -0.04 8.95
C VAL A 68 1.52 -0.35 9.96
N GLN A 69 2.23 0.65 10.44
CA GLN A 69 3.19 0.48 11.54
C GLN A 69 2.71 1.31 12.71
N GLU A 70 2.74 0.75 13.92
CA GLU A 70 2.30 1.42 15.14
C GLU A 70 2.97 2.80 15.30
N ARG A 71 4.26 2.87 14.98
CA ARG A 71 5.07 4.11 14.93
C ARG A 71 4.53 5.16 13.97
N THR A 72 4.03 4.77 12.80
CA THR A 72 3.67 5.71 11.72
C THR A 72 2.19 5.99 11.63
N GLN A 73 1.37 5.25 12.38
CA GLN A 73 -0.08 5.37 12.37
C GLN A 73 -0.54 6.79 12.74
N SER A 74 0.09 7.43 13.72
CA SER A 74 -0.26 8.80 14.15
C SER A 74 0.02 9.84 13.06
N TYR A 75 0.97 9.60 12.14
CA TYR A 75 1.28 10.54 11.07
C TYR A 75 0.15 10.71 10.05
N THR A 76 -0.81 9.78 10.02
CA THR A 76 -2.01 9.95 9.20
C THR A 76 -2.85 11.16 9.62
N GLN A 77 -2.68 11.66 10.85
CA GLN A 77 -3.34 12.86 11.37
C GLN A 77 -2.57 14.15 11.06
N SER A 78 -1.40 14.06 10.41
CA SER A 78 -0.58 15.24 10.14
C SER A 78 -1.30 16.23 9.23
N PRO A 79 -1.27 17.55 9.53
CA PRO A 79 -1.85 18.57 8.65
C PRO A 79 -1.14 18.65 7.29
N LEU A 80 0.03 18.02 7.15
CA LEU A 80 0.72 17.88 5.87
C LEU A 80 -0.13 17.13 4.83
N PHE A 81 -0.99 16.20 5.26
CA PHE A 81 -1.81 15.38 4.37
C PHE A 81 -3.28 15.77 4.48
N GLU A 82 -3.79 16.49 3.48
CA GLU A 82 -5.19 16.94 3.49
C GLU A 82 -6.17 15.76 3.46
N LYS A 83 -5.90 14.78 2.59
CA LYS A 83 -6.73 13.57 2.44
C LYS A 83 -5.87 12.36 2.14
N MET A 84 -6.22 11.24 2.75
CA MET A 84 -5.50 9.98 2.63
C MET A 84 -6.44 8.85 2.26
N TYR A 85 -5.94 7.93 1.44
CA TYR A 85 -6.61 6.70 1.06
C TYR A 85 -5.68 5.53 1.39
N SER A 86 -6.17 4.55 2.14
CA SER A 86 -5.45 3.30 2.38
C SER A 86 -6.19 2.16 1.68
N LEU A 87 -5.65 1.73 0.55
CA LEU A 87 -6.18 0.65 -0.27
C LEU A 87 -5.38 -0.61 0.04
N HIS A 88 -6.07 -1.65 0.49
CA HIS A 88 -5.43 -2.91 0.89
C HIS A 88 -6.30 -4.10 0.51
N SER A 89 -5.78 -5.31 0.69
CA SER A 89 -6.51 -6.56 0.43
C SER A 89 -6.34 -7.49 1.63
N HIS A 90 -7.40 -8.18 2.04
CA HIS A 90 -7.29 -9.21 3.08
C HIS A 90 -6.44 -10.41 2.62
N HIS A 91 -6.29 -10.58 1.32
CA HIS A 91 -5.49 -11.64 0.71
C HIS A 91 -4.04 -11.25 0.49
N ASP A 92 -3.68 -9.98 0.63
CA ASP A 92 -2.30 -9.52 0.67
C ASP A 92 -1.66 -9.88 2.02
N GLN A 93 -0.83 -10.92 2.01
CA GLN A 93 -0.12 -11.39 3.19
C GLN A 93 1.13 -10.54 3.49
N PHE A 94 1.73 -9.89 2.49
CA PHE A 94 2.95 -9.11 2.67
C PHE A 94 2.73 -7.89 3.57
N GLN A 95 1.53 -7.31 3.53
CA GLN A 95 1.15 -6.23 4.46
C GLN A 95 1.21 -6.63 5.94
N ILE A 96 0.96 -7.89 6.26
CA ILE A 96 1.02 -8.39 7.65
C ILE A 96 2.47 -8.65 8.06
N MET A 97 3.28 -9.14 7.11
CA MET A 97 4.63 -9.63 7.40
C MET A 97 5.58 -8.49 7.83
N ASP A 98 5.39 -7.26 7.34
CA ASP A 98 6.29 -6.13 7.67
C ASP A 98 6.05 -5.47 9.04
N GLN A 99 5.10 -5.93 9.86
CA GLN A 99 4.75 -5.24 11.11
C GLN A 99 5.74 -5.39 12.27
N GLY A 100 6.96 -5.89 12.02
CA GLY A 100 8.06 -5.82 13.00
C GLY A 100 8.41 -7.13 13.71
N SER A 101 8.02 -8.29 13.19
CA SER A 101 8.51 -9.59 13.70
C SER A 101 8.57 -10.69 12.65
N LEU A 102 7.98 -10.47 11.49
CA LEU A 102 7.96 -11.41 10.38
C LEU A 102 9.01 -11.04 9.35
N GLN A 103 10.28 -11.15 9.76
CA GLN A 103 11.29 -11.44 8.76
C GLN A 103 10.80 -12.73 8.09
N ILE A 104 10.41 -12.69 6.81
CA ILE A 104 10.60 -13.89 5.97
C ILE A 104 11.99 -14.36 6.36
N PRO A 105 12.14 -15.59 6.91
CA PRO A 105 13.40 -16.00 7.50
C PRO A 105 14.50 -15.57 6.54
N ARG A 106 15.40 -14.65 6.95
CA ARG A 106 16.38 -14.05 6.02
C ARG A 106 17.09 -15.13 5.22
N THR A 107 17.26 -16.29 5.85
CA THR A 107 17.66 -17.58 5.26
C THR A 107 16.98 -17.93 3.95
N ILE A 108 15.67 -17.74 3.76
CA ILE A 108 14.95 -18.02 2.51
C ILE A 108 15.31 -16.99 1.44
N ILE A 109 15.33 -15.71 1.80
CA ILE A 109 15.72 -14.62 0.89
C ILE A 109 17.20 -14.80 0.46
N ASP A 110 18.06 -15.17 1.39
CA ASP A 110 19.49 -15.37 1.17
C ASP A 110 19.76 -16.63 0.36
N THR A 111 19.01 -17.71 0.61
CA THR A 111 19.05 -18.95 -0.18
C THR A 111 18.58 -18.67 -1.61
N TRP A 112 17.54 -17.86 -1.78
CA TRP A 112 17.09 -17.41 -3.10
C TRP A 112 18.15 -16.57 -3.81
N LYS A 113 18.72 -15.55 -3.14
CA LYS A 113 19.78 -14.72 -3.72
C LYS A 113 20.97 -15.55 -4.19
N LYS A 114 21.32 -16.60 -3.44
CA LYS A 114 22.44 -17.48 -3.75
C LYS A 114 22.13 -18.46 -4.89
N ASN A 115 20.94 -19.07 -4.89
CA ASN A 115 20.66 -20.21 -5.75
C ASN A 115 19.77 -19.87 -6.96
N LYS A 116 19.17 -18.67 -7.00
CA LYS A 116 18.13 -18.25 -7.97
C LYS A 116 16.97 -19.26 -8.14
N LYS A 117 16.81 -20.17 -7.18
CA LYS A 117 15.77 -21.19 -7.12
C LYS A 117 15.06 -21.03 -5.79
N ILE A 118 13.73 -21.02 -5.83
CA ILE A 118 12.89 -21.09 -4.64
C ILE A 118 12.36 -22.51 -4.58
N ASN A 119 12.70 -23.23 -3.51
CA ASN A 119 12.00 -24.46 -3.21
C ASN A 119 10.65 -24.08 -2.60
N ILE A 120 9.57 -24.19 -3.39
CA ILE A 120 8.23 -23.79 -2.97
C ILE A 120 7.79 -24.54 -1.72
N SER A 121 8.17 -25.81 -1.56
CA SER A 121 7.81 -26.58 -0.36
C SER A 121 8.49 -26.06 0.89
N GLU A 122 9.76 -25.66 0.81
CA GLU A 122 10.48 -25.05 1.95
C GLU A 122 9.89 -23.69 2.33
N LEU A 123 9.49 -22.89 1.33
CA LEU A 123 8.80 -21.62 1.56
C LEU A 123 7.45 -21.85 2.27
N ILE A 124 6.66 -22.81 1.79
CA ILE A 124 5.37 -23.16 2.40
C ILE A 124 5.57 -23.63 3.85
N GLU A 125 6.53 -24.51 4.11
CA GLU A 125 6.83 -25.00 5.47
C GLU A 125 7.30 -23.87 6.38
N ALA A 126 8.19 -23.00 5.91
CA ALA A 126 8.60 -21.84 6.69
C ALA A 126 7.41 -20.92 7.03
N LEU A 127 6.50 -20.69 6.08
CA LEU A 127 5.31 -19.89 6.31
C LEU A 127 4.28 -20.55 7.23
N LYS A 128 4.27 -21.88 7.34
CA LYS A 128 3.47 -22.59 8.36
C LYS A 128 4.03 -22.39 9.77
N THR A 129 5.35 -22.28 9.91
CA THR A 129 6.01 -22.05 11.22
C THR A 129 5.91 -20.61 11.71
N VAL A 130 5.53 -19.69 10.83
CA VAL A 130 5.21 -18.32 11.21
C VAL A 130 3.95 -18.31 12.06
N SER A 131 4.09 -17.89 13.32
CA SER A 131 2.96 -17.52 14.18
C SER A 131 2.35 -16.22 13.65
N TRP A 132 1.33 -16.33 12.82
CA TRP A 132 0.55 -15.20 12.35
C TRP A 132 -0.27 -14.62 13.52
N LYS A 133 0.12 -13.45 14.04
CA LYS A 133 -0.77 -12.64 14.88
C LYS A 133 -1.84 -12.02 13.97
N PHE A 134 -2.82 -12.81 13.56
CA PHE A 134 -4.02 -12.38 12.85
C PHE A 134 -4.88 -11.55 13.83
N GLY A 135 -4.54 -10.27 14.01
CA GLY A 135 -5.14 -9.49 15.10
C GLY A 135 -5.51 -8.06 14.74
N SER A 136 -4.53 -7.16 14.61
CA SER A 136 -4.84 -5.74 14.83
C SER A 136 -4.14 -4.75 13.91
N GLY A 137 -3.27 -5.18 13.01
CA GLY A 137 -2.40 -4.26 12.30
C GLY A 137 -2.77 -3.94 10.85
N ARG A 138 -3.79 -4.54 10.24
CA ARG A 138 -4.04 -4.27 8.80
C ARG A 138 -4.65 -2.90 8.51
N HIS A 139 -5.24 -2.28 9.51
CA HIS A 139 -5.98 -1.03 9.37
C HIS A 139 -5.37 0.03 10.25
N PHE A 140 -5.34 1.26 9.74
CA PHE A 140 -5.15 2.42 10.57
C PHE A 140 -6.38 2.58 11.48
N GLY A 141 -6.19 3.20 12.63
CA GLY A 141 -7.31 3.70 13.42
C GLY A 141 -8.17 4.68 12.61
N THR A 142 -9.43 4.87 13.01
CA THR A 142 -10.32 5.83 12.34
C THR A 142 -9.76 7.25 12.45
N GLN A 143 -9.64 7.95 11.31
CA GLN A 143 -9.21 9.35 11.24
C GLN A 143 -10.15 10.17 10.34
N ARG A 144 -10.22 11.48 10.56
CA ARG A 144 -11.13 12.37 9.81
C ARG A 144 -10.74 12.55 8.35
N ASN A 145 -9.45 12.48 8.04
CA ASN A 145 -8.87 12.67 6.71
C ASN A 145 -8.48 11.35 6.03
N LEU A 146 -8.74 10.18 6.64
CA LEU A 146 -8.33 8.88 6.11
C LEU A 146 -9.54 8.03 5.71
N ILE A 147 -9.59 7.65 4.44
CA ILE A 147 -10.52 6.67 3.90
C ILE A 147 -9.78 5.34 3.73
N GLN A 148 -10.32 4.27 4.30
CA GLN A 148 -9.72 2.94 4.19
C GLN A 148 -10.62 2.02 3.40
N ALA A 149 -10.04 1.28 2.46
CA ALA A 149 -10.79 0.35 1.63
C ALA A 149 -10.09 -1.00 1.49
N THR A 150 -10.88 -2.06 1.66
CA THR A 150 -10.49 -3.41 1.27
C THR A 150 -10.93 -3.63 -0.17
N LEU A 151 -10.00 -3.99 -1.04
CA LEU A 151 -10.25 -4.26 -2.45
C LEU A 151 -10.25 -5.76 -2.71
N ASP A 152 -11.26 -6.20 -3.45
CA ASP A 152 -11.34 -7.55 -4.02
C ASP A 152 -11.63 -7.48 -5.52
N TRP A 153 -11.16 -8.46 -6.28
CA TRP A 153 -11.57 -8.61 -7.68
C TRP A 153 -13.01 -9.15 -7.76
N ALA A 154 -13.88 -8.45 -8.49
CA ALA A 154 -15.23 -8.92 -8.78
C ALA A 154 -15.20 -10.18 -9.66
N ILE A 155 -14.30 -10.18 -10.64
CA ILE A 155 -13.95 -11.29 -11.52
C ILE A 155 -12.42 -11.35 -11.48
N PRO A 156 -11.79 -12.52 -11.28
CA PRO A 156 -10.34 -12.63 -11.28
C PRO A 156 -9.77 -11.98 -12.56
N PRO A 157 -8.77 -11.10 -12.44
CA PRO A 157 -8.23 -10.40 -13.60
C PRO A 157 -7.62 -11.41 -14.55
N LEU A 158 -7.87 -11.21 -15.84
CA LEU A 158 -7.09 -11.85 -16.88
C LEU A 158 -5.74 -11.14 -16.92
N HIS A 159 -4.83 -11.57 -16.05
CA HIS A 159 -3.45 -11.07 -16.08
C HIS A 159 -2.92 -11.24 -17.49
N LYS A 160 -2.53 -10.12 -18.10
CA LYS A 160 -1.87 -10.22 -19.40
C LYS A 160 -0.53 -10.93 -19.18
N PRO A 161 -0.10 -11.84 -20.07
CA PRO A 161 1.14 -12.59 -19.89
C PRO A 161 2.37 -11.69 -19.59
N GLU A 162 2.39 -10.47 -20.12
CA GLU A 162 3.41 -9.46 -19.90
C GLU A 162 3.39 -8.79 -18.52
N GLU A 163 2.27 -8.83 -17.80
CA GLU A 163 2.13 -8.27 -16.45
C GLU A 163 2.52 -9.28 -15.36
N VAL A 164 2.69 -10.55 -15.74
CA VAL A 164 3.11 -11.62 -14.82
C VAL A 164 4.62 -11.59 -14.66
N ASP A 165 5.10 -10.82 -13.69
CA ASP A 165 6.49 -10.91 -13.26
C ASP A 165 6.73 -12.12 -12.33
N ARG A 166 8.00 -12.39 -12.03
CA ARG A 166 8.37 -13.49 -11.11
C ARG A 166 7.86 -13.29 -9.69
N GLY A 167 7.66 -12.03 -9.27
CA GLY A 167 7.07 -11.69 -7.97
C GLY A 167 5.63 -12.21 -7.91
N LEU A 168 4.80 -11.80 -8.87
CA LEU A 168 3.41 -12.25 -9.01
C LEU A 168 3.28 -13.77 -9.05
N PHE A 169 4.21 -14.48 -9.70
CA PHE A 169 4.21 -15.95 -9.69
C PHE A 169 4.36 -16.54 -8.29
N ILE A 170 5.27 -15.99 -7.47
CA ILE A 170 5.46 -16.43 -6.09
C ILE A 170 4.20 -16.11 -5.28
N GLU A 171 3.63 -14.92 -5.43
CA GLU A 171 2.40 -14.53 -4.72
C GLU A 171 1.21 -15.41 -5.12
N LEU A 172 1.07 -15.75 -6.39
CA LEU A 172 0.05 -16.66 -6.89
C LEU A 172 0.24 -18.08 -6.33
N ALA A 173 1.48 -18.56 -6.26
CA ALA A 173 1.78 -19.86 -5.66
C ALA A 173 1.43 -19.88 -4.17
N LEU A 174 1.80 -18.82 -3.43
CA LEU A 174 1.46 -18.64 -2.02
C LEU A 174 -0.05 -18.54 -1.81
N TYR A 175 -0.75 -17.78 -2.64
CA TYR A 175 -2.19 -17.64 -2.61
C TYR A 175 -2.87 -19.00 -2.81
N LYS A 176 -2.49 -19.75 -3.86
CA LYS A 176 -3.04 -21.10 -4.14
C LYS A 176 -2.79 -22.07 -2.99
N ALA A 177 -1.62 -22.01 -2.35
CA ALA A 177 -1.27 -22.87 -1.23
C ALA A 177 -2.07 -22.54 0.05
N THR A 178 -2.39 -21.26 0.27
CA THR A 178 -3.07 -20.78 1.48
C THR A 178 -4.59 -20.72 1.34
N HIS A 179 -5.11 -20.69 0.11
CA HIS A 179 -6.54 -20.55 -0.19
C HIS A 179 -7.00 -21.57 -1.26
N PRO A 180 -6.86 -22.89 -1.03
CA PRO A 180 -7.12 -23.92 -2.03
C PRO A 180 -8.57 -23.99 -2.53
N PHE A 181 -9.52 -23.34 -1.84
CA PHE A 181 -10.96 -23.42 -2.14
C PHE A 181 -11.62 -22.08 -2.50
N SER A 182 -10.87 -20.97 -2.60
CA SER A 182 -11.44 -19.64 -2.92
C SER A 182 -11.56 -19.42 -4.43
N TYR A 183 -12.65 -19.92 -5.03
CA TYR A 183 -12.91 -19.79 -6.47
C TYR A 183 -13.78 -18.59 -6.87
N HIS A 184 -14.44 -17.89 -5.95
CA HIS A 184 -15.50 -16.93 -6.32
C HIS A 184 -15.22 -15.47 -5.98
N LYS A 185 -14.30 -15.19 -5.05
CA LYS A 185 -13.77 -13.85 -4.79
C LYS A 185 -12.30 -13.99 -4.45
N ARG A 186 -11.45 -13.27 -5.19
CA ARG A 186 -10.02 -13.26 -4.98
C ARG A 186 -9.64 -11.83 -4.60
N GLY A 187 -9.06 -11.65 -3.42
CA GLY A 187 -8.48 -10.35 -3.07
C GLY A 187 -7.30 -10.02 -3.98
N LEU A 188 -6.93 -8.75 -4.02
CA LEU A 188 -5.74 -8.33 -4.74
C LEU A 188 -4.50 -8.93 -4.08
N LEU A 189 -3.54 -9.37 -4.90
CA LEU A 189 -2.19 -9.70 -4.44
C LEU A 189 -1.36 -8.43 -4.32
N HIS A 190 -0.23 -8.51 -3.63
CA HIS A 190 0.59 -7.35 -3.30
C HIS A 190 1.17 -6.68 -4.55
N THR A 191 1.68 -7.47 -5.50
CA THR A 191 2.21 -6.94 -6.78
C THR A 191 1.13 -6.41 -7.70
N GLU A 192 -0.13 -6.85 -7.55
CA GLU A 192 -1.23 -6.44 -8.42
C GLU A 192 -1.57 -4.96 -8.27
N PHE A 193 -1.35 -4.39 -7.08
CA PHE A 193 -1.46 -2.94 -6.83
C PHE A 193 -0.48 -2.10 -7.66
N THR A 194 0.52 -2.70 -8.29
CA THR A 194 1.52 -2.01 -9.12
C THR A 194 1.36 -2.27 -10.62
N THR A 195 0.35 -3.05 -11.01
CA THR A 195 0.09 -3.34 -12.43
C THR A 195 -0.47 -2.10 -13.13
N PRO A 196 -0.15 -1.86 -14.41
CA PRO A 196 -0.74 -0.77 -15.18
C PRO A 196 -2.27 -0.81 -15.17
N SER A 197 -2.84 -2.01 -15.35
CA SER A 197 -4.27 -2.25 -15.32
C SER A 197 -4.93 -1.85 -14.00
N PHE A 198 -4.24 -1.95 -12.86
CA PHE A 198 -4.72 -1.44 -11.59
C PHE A 198 -4.62 0.09 -11.49
N PHE A 199 -3.51 0.68 -11.95
CA PHE A 199 -3.32 2.14 -11.93
C PHE A 199 -4.41 2.88 -12.72
N GLU A 200 -4.84 2.33 -13.86
CA GLU A 200 -5.94 2.87 -14.66
C GLU A 200 -7.27 2.94 -13.89
N GLN A 201 -7.47 2.06 -12.90
CA GLN A 201 -8.69 2.01 -12.09
C GLN A 201 -8.67 2.98 -10.91
N ILE A 202 -7.50 3.47 -10.48
CA ILE A 202 -7.37 4.33 -9.29
C ILE A 202 -8.34 5.52 -9.31
N PRO A 203 -8.49 6.31 -10.38
CA PRO A 203 -9.43 7.43 -10.41
C PRO A 203 -10.87 7.02 -10.07
N SER A 204 -11.35 5.92 -10.66
CA SER A 204 -12.72 5.40 -10.43
C SER A 204 -12.91 4.86 -9.00
N ILE A 205 -11.88 4.21 -8.45
CA ILE A 205 -11.87 3.72 -7.06
C ILE A 205 -11.96 4.92 -6.11
N ILE A 206 -11.13 5.94 -6.31
CA ILE A 206 -11.09 7.14 -5.47
C ILE A 206 -12.42 7.90 -5.52
N GLN A 207 -12.99 8.06 -6.72
CA GLN A 207 -14.31 8.67 -6.87
C GLN A 207 -15.39 7.89 -6.10
N SER A 208 -15.43 6.57 -6.26
CA SER A 208 -16.40 5.72 -5.56
C SER A 208 -16.26 5.79 -4.04
N LEU A 209 -15.02 5.91 -3.53
CA LEU A 209 -14.75 6.09 -2.11
C LEU A 209 -15.21 7.46 -1.62
N ASP A 210 -15.01 8.51 -2.41
CA ASP A 210 -15.44 9.86 -2.07
C ASP A 210 -16.96 9.98 -1.98
N GLU A 211 -17.67 9.40 -2.94
CA GLU A 211 -19.15 9.34 -2.96
C GLU A 211 -19.68 8.59 -1.72
N LYS A 212 -19.12 7.41 -1.44
CA LYS A 212 -19.50 6.63 -0.24
C LYS A 212 -19.18 7.37 1.06
N TRP A 213 -18.04 8.02 1.14
CA TRP A 213 -17.62 8.80 2.32
C TRP A 213 -18.52 10.02 2.57
N ALA A 214 -19.00 10.66 1.50
CA ALA A 214 -19.97 11.75 1.60
C ALA A 214 -21.31 11.27 2.17
N ILE A 215 -21.77 10.08 1.78
CA ILE A 215 -23.04 9.49 2.24
C ILE A 215 -22.96 9.03 3.70
N THR A 216 -21.86 8.41 4.13
CA THR A 216 -21.72 7.85 5.48
C THR A 216 -21.39 8.89 6.57
N GLY A 217 -21.37 10.18 6.23
CA GLY A 217 -21.16 11.25 7.20
C GLY A 217 -19.77 11.24 7.83
N ARG A 218 -18.75 10.72 7.11
CA ARG A 218 -17.35 10.60 7.59
C ARG A 218 -17.18 9.65 8.79
N ILE A 219 -18.17 8.81 9.06
CA ILE A 219 -18.09 7.72 10.03
C ILE A 219 -17.81 6.45 9.24
N SER A 220 -16.55 6.18 8.91
CA SER A 220 -16.23 4.96 8.15
C SER A 220 -15.25 4.07 8.91
N HIS A 221 -15.79 2.93 9.32
CA HIS A 221 -15.09 1.64 9.29
C HIS A 221 -14.77 1.28 7.83
N CYS A 222 -13.75 0.44 7.64
CA CYS A 222 -13.21 0.11 6.32
C CYS A 222 -14.29 -0.23 5.26
N ILE A 223 -14.19 0.35 4.06
CA ILE A 223 -15.12 0.16 2.94
C ILE A 223 -14.65 -1.01 2.07
N THR A 224 -15.48 -2.02 1.87
CA THR A 224 -15.19 -3.06 0.87
C THR A 224 -15.62 -2.61 -0.52
N LEU A 225 -14.71 -2.68 -1.49
CA LEU A 225 -14.99 -2.43 -2.90
C LEU A 225 -14.58 -3.64 -3.75
N SER A 226 -15.48 -4.01 -4.67
CA SER A 226 -15.14 -4.96 -5.72
C SER A 226 -14.75 -4.19 -6.97
N ILE A 227 -13.56 -4.47 -7.50
CA ILE A 227 -13.05 -3.83 -8.71
C ILE A 227 -13.19 -4.78 -9.91
N ALA A 228 -13.44 -4.21 -11.10
CA ALA A 228 -13.61 -4.99 -12.31
C ALA A 228 -12.26 -5.53 -12.79
N GLY A 229 -12.18 -6.82 -13.12
CA GLY A 229 -11.04 -7.35 -13.86
C GLY A 229 -11.01 -6.73 -15.25
N SER A 230 -9.85 -6.21 -15.64
CA SER A 230 -9.56 -5.79 -17.02
C SER A 230 -9.39 -6.98 -17.95
#